data_AF-A0A2E3USZ9-F1
#
_entry.id   AF-A0A2E3USZ9-F1
#
_cell.length_a   1.000
_cell.length_b   1.000
_cell.length_c   1.000
_cell.angle_alpha   90.00
_cell.angle_beta   90.00
_cell.angle_gamma   90.00
#
_symmetry.space_group_name_H-M   'P 1'
#
loop_
_entity.id
_entity.type
_entity.pdbx_description
1 polymer ?
#
loop_
_entity_poly.entity_id
_entity_poly.type
_entity_poly.pdbx_seq_one_letter_code
_entity_poly.pdbx_strand_id
1 'polypeptide(L)'
;MADESYAYPNATILHHQMSSRPTGGNMTDLSDSIETAKKWEKRIFAPLLKKLGYKSMSSFKKDLYKHNARGDWMNFADEARKLRWVKNVPHTVNDKGVTIHPDDQAEKNVQRPFVLTSAKKDNNGLFYQEIPAPRPFDFYYLYNPGSFYRQN
;
A
#
# COMPACT_ATOMS: atom_id res chain seq x y z
N MET A 1 6.83 14.91 9.54
CA MET A 1 5.69 14.18 8.94
C MET A 1 5.66 14.53 7.47
N ALA A 2 5.12 13.67 6.61
CA ALA A 2 5.00 14.00 5.20
C ALA A 2 4.05 15.20 5.00
N ASP A 3 4.39 16.06 4.05
CA ASP A 3 3.61 17.26 3.71
C ASP A 3 2.26 16.88 3.04
N GLU A 4 2.27 15.77 2.32
CA GLU A 4 1.10 15.16 1.69
C GLU A 4 0.87 13.74 2.21
N SER A 5 -0.39 13.32 2.24
CA SER A 5 -0.77 11.93 2.57
C SER A 5 -2.03 11.55 1.81
N TYR A 6 -2.03 10.36 1.22
CA TYR A 6 -3.08 9.85 0.36
C TYR A 6 -3.55 8.49 0.85
N ALA A 7 -4.85 8.23 0.80
CA ALA A 7 -5.42 6.91 1.01
C ALA A 7 -6.69 6.75 0.16
N TYR A 8 -6.85 5.59 -0.48
CA TYR A 8 -8.07 5.32 -1.26
C TYR A 8 -9.32 5.29 -0.36
N PRO A 9 -10.53 5.57 -0.89
CA PRO A 9 -11.75 5.69 -0.09
C PRO A 9 -12.04 4.48 0.79
N ASN A 10 -11.79 3.27 0.28
CA ASN A 10 -12.00 2.02 0.98
C ASN A 10 -10.79 1.56 1.82
N ALA A 11 -9.72 2.35 1.90
CA ALA A 11 -8.60 2.06 2.76
C ALA A 11 -9.03 2.22 4.22
N THR A 12 -8.71 1.22 5.02
CA THR A 12 -8.97 1.21 6.45
C THR A 12 -7.73 1.65 7.21
N ILE A 13 -7.91 2.56 8.16
CA ILE A 13 -6.83 3.12 8.98
C ILE A 13 -7.12 2.77 10.43
N LEU A 14 -6.16 2.11 11.06
CA LEU A 14 -6.22 1.69 12.45
C LEU A 14 -5.35 2.63 13.30
N HIS A 15 -5.92 3.09 14.41
CA HIS A 15 -5.27 3.87 15.44
C HIS A 15 -5.20 3.04 16.72
N HIS A 16 -4.03 3.04 17.34
CA HIS A 16 -3.71 2.21 18.49
C HIS A 16 -2.68 2.95 19.35
N GLN A 17 -2.72 2.74 20.66
CA GLN A 17 -1.64 3.22 21.55
C GLN A 17 -0.36 2.43 21.33
N MET A 18 0.75 2.81 21.96
CA MET A 18 1.95 1.98 21.84
C MET A 18 1.73 0.64 22.56
N SER A 19 1.85 -0.47 21.83
CA SER A 19 1.95 -1.78 22.47
C SER A 19 3.37 -1.97 22.99
N SER A 20 3.49 -2.45 24.23
CA SER A 20 4.74 -2.91 24.79
C SER A 20 4.48 -4.22 25.50
N ARG A 21 5.38 -5.18 25.30
CA ARG A 21 5.41 -6.42 26.06
C ARG A 21 6.66 -6.35 26.93
N PRO A 22 6.52 -6.27 28.27
CA PRO A 22 7.68 -6.37 29.14
C PRO A 22 8.36 -7.71 28.88
N THR A 23 9.62 -7.68 28.44
CA THR A 23 10.50 -8.84 28.50
C THR A 23 10.77 -9.05 29.98
N GLY A 24 10.37 -10.20 30.53
CA GLY A 24 10.43 -10.47 31.97
C GLY A 24 11.80 -10.17 32.59
N GLY A 25 11.83 -9.96 33.91
CA GLY A 25 13.01 -9.54 34.65
C GLY A 25 12.65 -9.22 36.09
N ASN A 26 13.60 -8.66 36.84
CA ASN A 26 13.32 -8.17 38.18
C ASN A 26 12.55 -6.82 38.14
N MET A 27 12.17 -6.29 39.31
CA MET A 27 11.38 -5.05 39.39
C MET A 27 12.10 -3.82 38.80
N THR A 28 13.43 -3.78 38.86
CA THR A 28 14.23 -2.71 38.27
C THR A 28 14.18 -2.79 36.75
N ASP A 29 14.39 -3.99 36.17
CA ASP A 29 14.33 -4.19 34.71
C ASP A 29 12.96 -3.80 34.14
N LEU A 30 11.89 -4.13 34.88
CA LEU A 30 10.51 -3.76 34.51
C LEU A 30 10.30 -2.25 34.58
N SER A 31 10.80 -1.59 35.62
CA SER A 31 10.72 -0.12 35.77
C SER A 31 11.42 0.60 34.62
N ASP A 32 12.65 0.19 34.30
CA ASP A 32 13.46 0.78 33.24
C ASP A 32 12.83 0.58 31.85
N SER A 33 12.23 -0.60 31.62
CA SER A 33 11.48 -0.90 30.41
C SER A 33 10.25 0.00 30.27
N ILE A 34 9.51 0.24 31.35
CA ILE A 34 8.34 1.14 31.35
C ILE A 34 8.77 2.59 31.11
N GLU A 35 9.86 3.04 31.74
CA GLU A 35 10.37 4.40 31.53
C GLU A 35 10.80 4.62 30.08
N THR A 36 11.52 3.65 29.52
CA THR A 36 11.94 3.67 28.11
C THR A 36 10.73 3.67 27.18
N ALA A 37 9.72 2.85 27.46
CA ALA A 37 8.47 2.83 26.70
C ALA A 37 7.76 4.20 26.72
N LYS A 38 7.67 4.86 27.88
CA LYS A 38 7.08 6.20 27.98
C LYS A 38 7.84 7.24 27.16
N LYS A 39 9.18 7.15 27.11
CA LYS A 39 10.01 8.03 26.27
C LYS A 39 9.72 7.82 24.78
N TRP A 40 9.60 6.56 24.34
CA TRP A 40 9.22 6.23 22.97
C TRP A 40 7.82 6.70 22.60
N GLU A 41 6.82 6.43 23.45
CA GLU A 41 5.45 6.89 23.24
C GLU A 41 5.42 8.41 23.06
N LYS A 42 6.10 9.16 23.94
CA LYS A 42 6.18 10.62 23.81
C LYS A 42 6.81 11.07 22.50
N ARG A 43 7.92 10.47 22.08
CA ARG A 43 8.65 10.88 20.85
C ARG A 43 7.85 10.60 19.58
N ILE A 44 7.18 9.45 19.51
CA ILE A 44 6.38 9.05 18.35
C ILE A 44 5.07 9.84 18.31
N PHE A 45 4.35 9.92 19.43
CA PHE A 45 3.02 10.52 19.46
C PHE A 45 3.04 12.05 19.54
N ALA A 46 4.05 12.70 20.11
CA ALA A 46 4.06 14.18 20.20
C ALA A 46 3.82 14.89 18.84
N PRO A 47 4.57 14.59 17.76
CA PRO A 47 4.30 15.21 16.46
C PRO A 47 2.93 14.78 15.88
N LEU A 48 2.47 13.57 16.19
CA LEU A 48 1.19 13.04 15.72
C LEU A 48 0.02 13.76 16.38
N LEU A 49 0.02 13.89 17.71
CA LEU A 49 -0.99 14.61 18.45
C LEU A 49 -1.10 16.05 17.95
N LYS A 50 0.03 16.70 17.65
CA LYS A 50 0.05 18.03 17.02
C LYS A 50 -0.66 18.04 15.67
N LYS A 51 -0.37 17.07 14.78
CA LYS A 51 -1.04 16.95 13.47
C LYS A 51 -2.56 16.78 13.63
N LEU A 52 -2.96 15.86 14.51
CA LEU A 52 -4.36 15.50 14.74
C LEU A 52 -5.14 16.53 15.56
N GLY A 53 -4.44 17.48 16.22
CA GLY A 53 -5.06 18.53 17.04
C GLY A 53 -5.37 18.12 18.49
N TYR A 54 -4.76 17.05 19.00
CA TYR A 54 -4.89 16.65 20.39
C TYR A 54 -3.91 17.41 21.30
N LYS A 55 -4.38 17.80 22.48
CA LYS A 55 -3.56 18.50 23.48
C LYS A 55 -2.65 17.55 24.27
N SER A 56 -3.05 16.29 24.43
CA SER A 56 -2.30 15.33 25.24
C SER A 56 -2.54 13.88 24.81
N MET A 57 -1.61 12.99 25.15
CA MET A 57 -1.76 11.56 24.93
C MET A 57 -2.98 10.98 25.67
N SER A 58 -3.30 11.52 26.86
CA SER A 58 -4.49 11.10 27.61
C SER A 58 -5.80 11.39 26.85
N SER A 59 -5.91 12.56 26.22
CA SER A 59 -7.09 12.89 25.41
C SER A 59 -7.24 11.95 24.20
N PHE A 60 -6.13 11.64 23.53
CA PHE A 60 -6.13 10.71 22.41
C PHE A 60 -6.47 9.27 22.85
N LYS A 61 -5.86 8.78 23.93
CA LYS A 61 -6.19 7.47 24.53
C LYS A 61 -7.67 7.37 24.89
N LYS A 62 -8.25 8.43 25.47
CA LYS A 62 -9.68 8.43 25.80
C LYS A 62 -10.54 8.18 24.55
N ASP A 63 -10.20 8.76 23.41
CA ASP A 63 -10.94 8.53 22.17
C ASP A 63 -10.69 7.15 21.56
N LEU A 64 -9.48 6.61 21.66
CA LEU A 64 -9.20 5.21 21.30
C LEU A 64 -10.10 4.25 22.08
N TYR A 65 -10.15 4.41 23.40
CA TYR A 65 -10.91 3.51 24.30
C TYR A 65 -12.43 3.71 24.24
N LYS A 66 -12.93 4.83 23.69
CA LYS A 66 -14.36 5.00 23.40
C LYS A 66 -14.85 4.08 22.28
N HIS A 67 -13.98 3.76 21.33
CA HIS A 67 -14.36 2.94 20.18
C HIS A 67 -14.27 1.44 20.49
N ASN A 68 -13.26 1.01 21.24
CA ASN A 68 -13.12 -0.38 21.66
C ASN A 68 -12.34 -0.47 22.98
N ALA A 69 -12.72 -1.42 23.84
CA ALA A 69 -12.00 -1.78 25.06
C ALA A 69 -10.52 -2.15 24.84
N ARG A 70 -10.12 -2.57 23.64
CA ARG A 70 -8.72 -2.82 23.28
C ARG A 70 -7.89 -1.54 23.06
N GLY A 71 -8.55 -0.39 22.98
CA GLY A 71 -7.90 0.87 22.61
C GLY A 71 -7.59 0.95 21.11
N ASP A 72 -8.39 0.27 20.30
CA ASP A 72 -8.31 0.24 18.85
C ASP A 72 -9.43 1.09 18.26
N TRP A 73 -9.07 1.97 17.32
CA TRP A 73 -10.02 2.81 16.61
C TRP A 73 -9.77 2.72 15.11
N MET A 74 -10.76 2.22 14.37
CA MET A 74 -10.62 1.89 12.96
C MET A 74 -11.65 2.63 12.12
N ASN A 75 -11.19 3.25 11.03
CA ASN A 75 -12.02 4.10 10.16
C ASN A 75 -11.63 3.96 8.70
N PHE A 76 -12.55 4.26 7.79
CA PHE A 76 -12.23 4.46 6.38
C PHE A 76 -11.52 5.81 6.16
N ALA A 77 -10.91 5.96 4.98
CA ALA A 77 -10.07 7.11 4.64
C ALA A 77 -10.80 8.46 4.68
N ASP A 78 -12.10 8.48 4.40
CA ASP A 78 -12.96 9.66 4.45
C ASP A 78 -13.10 10.21 5.88
N GLU A 79 -13.37 9.35 6.86
CA GLU A 79 -13.40 9.70 8.28
C GLU A 79 -11.99 10.04 8.79
N ALA A 80 -10.99 9.26 8.39
CA ALA A 80 -9.60 9.53 8.76
C ALA A 80 -9.09 10.87 8.24
N ARG A 81 -9.63 11.37 7.11
CA ARG A 81 -9.37 12.73 6.62
C ARG A 81 -9.90 13.79 7.57
N LYS A 82 -11.12 13.62 8.12
CA LYS A 82 -11.70 14.54 9.12
C LYS A 82 -10.85 14.59 10.38
N LEU A 83 -10.27 13.46 10.75
CA LEU A 83 -9.32 13.33 11.86
C LEU A 83 -7.90 13.81 11.53
N ARG A 84 -7.63 14.21 10.28
CA ARG A 84 -6.33 14.68 9.76
C ARG A 84 -5.24 13.60 9.73
N TRP A 85 -5.62 12.33 9.71
CA TRP A 85 -4.66 11.24 9.49
C TRP A 85 -4.15 11.25 8.05
N VAL A 86 -5.06 11.47 7.11
CA VAL A 86 -4.80 11.56 5.67
C VAL A 86 -5.25 12.93 5.17
N LYS A 87 -4.55 13.49 4.20
CA LYS A 87 -4.90 14.80 3.61
C LYS A 87 -5.82 14.63 2.40
N ASN A 88 -5.53 13.65 1.55
CA ASN A 88 -6.18 13.46 0.26
C ASN A 88 -6.78 12.05 0.14
N VAL A 89 -8.00 11.97 -0.39
CA VAL A 89 -8.69 10.69 -0.62
C VAL A 89 -9.03 10.59 -2.12
N PRO A 90 -8.08 10.15 -2.96
CA PRO A 90 -8.29 10.08 -4.40
C PRO A 90 -9.20 8.89 -4.76
N HIS A 91 -10.19 9.09 -5.62
CA HIS A 91 -11.04 8.01 -6.14
C HIS A 91 -10.41 7.27 -7.33
N THR A 92 -9.50 7.94 -8.04
CA THR A 92 -8.85 7.42 -9.24
C THR A 92 -7.41 7.90 -9.28
N VAL A 93 -6.50 7.05 -9.76
CA VAL A 93 -5.16 7.47 -10.16
C VAL A 93 -5.13 7.48 -11.68
N ASN A 94 -4.75 8.62 -12.24
CA ASN A 94 -4.52 8.75 -13.67
C ASN A 94 -3.02 8.72 -13.91
N ASP A 95 -2.50 7.55 -14.26
CA ASP A 95 -1.08 7.38 -14.54
C ASP A 95 -0.76 7.93 -15.94
N LYS A 96 0.00 9.03 -15.97
CA LYS A 96 0.52 9.64 -17.20
C LYS A 96 2.03 9.45 -17.31
N GLY A 97 2.62 8.57 -16.51
CA GLY A 97 4.03 8.24 -16.57
C GLY A 97 4.37 7.70 -17.95
N VAL A 98 5.29 8.38 -18.63
CA VAL A 98 5.91 7.84 -19.84
C VAL A 98 7.26 7.29 -19.38
N THR A 99 7.46 5.98 -19.51
CA THR A 99 8.78 5.38 -19.36
C THR A 99 9.53 5.66 -20.66
N ILE A 100 10.31 6.74 -20.68
CA ILE A 100 11.26 7.03 -21.76
C ILE A 100 12.61 6.48 -21.29
N HIS A 101 13.16 5.49 -21.99
CA HIS A 101 14.52 5.06 -21.74
C HIS A 101 15.46 6.23 -22.07
N PRO A 102 16.51 6.52 -21.28
CA PRO A 102 17.42 7.62 -21.58
C PRO A 102 18.06 7.54 -22.98
N ASP A 103 18.11 6.32 -23.54
CA ASP A 103 18.63 6.03 -24.88
C ASP A 103 17.56 6.04 -25.99
N ASP A 104 16.29 6.37 -25.70
CA ASP A 104 15.20 6.51 -26.69
C ASP A 104 15.34 7.77 -27.56
N GLN A 105 16.58 8.24 -27.80
CA GLN A 105 16.86 9.24 -28.82
C GLN A 105 16.74 8.59 -30.20
N ALA A 106 15.52 8.61 -30.74
CA ALA A 106 15.18 8.37 -32.14
C ALA A 106 15.89 7.16 -32.78
N GLU A 107 15.37 5.95 -32.53
CA GLU A 107 15.80 4.79 -33.31
C GLU A 107 15.29 4.90 -34.76
N LYS A 108 16.24 5.22 -35.65
CA LYS A 108 16.19 4.90 -37.08
C LYS A 108 15.90 3.39 -37.23
N ASN A 109 14.82 3.04 -37.93
CA ASN A 109 14.49 1.69 -38.37
C ASN A 109 14.56 0.62 -37.27
N VAL A 110 13.59 0.65 -36.35
CA VAL A 110 13.29 -0.51 -35.51
C VAL A 110 12.89 -1.67 -36.44
N GLN A 111 13.80 -2.61 -36.66
CA GLN A 111 13.41 -3.95 -37.07
C GLN A 111 12.44 -4.45 -35.99
N ARG A 112 11.20 -4.71 -36.41
CA ARG A 112 10.10 -5.10 -35.52
C ARG A 112 10.61 -6.15 -34.52
N PRO A 113 10.31 -6.00 -33.21
CA PRO A 113 10.86 -6.86 -32.18
C PRO A 113 10.51 -8.32 -32.47
N PHE A 114 11.46 -9.18 -32.12
CA PHE A 114 11.57 -10.64 -32.21
C PHE A 114 10.35 -11.47 -31.71
N VAL A 115 9.21 -10.84 -31.40
CA VAL A 115 8.01 -11.49 -30.81
C VAL A 115 7.04 -12.03 -31.87
N LEU A 116 7.15 -11.62 -33.13
CA LEU A 116 6.28 -12.11 -34.22
C LEU A 116 6.83 -13.33 -34.98
N THR A 117 8.05 -13.79 -34.67
CA THR A 117 8.69 -14.89 -35.41
C THR A 117 8.20 -16.28 -35.00
N SER A 118 7.45 -16.41 -33.89
CA SER A 118 6.92 -17.70 -33.39
C SER A 118 5.40 -17.85 -33.52
N ALA A 119 4.70 -16.87 -34.11
CA ALA A 119 3.26 -16.95 -34.33
C ALA A 119 2.94 -18.05 -35.35
N LYS A 120 2.07 -18.98 -34.97
CA LYS A 120 1.57 -20.08 -35.82
C LYS A 120 0.30 -19.63 -36.55
N LYS A 121 -0.03 -20.30 -37.65
CA LYS A 121 -1.36 -20.19 -38.30
C LYS A 121 -2.18 -21.41 -37.96
N ASP A 122 -3.46 -21.22 -37.66
CA ASP A 122 -4.41 -22.32 -37.55
C ASP A 122 -5.01 -22.71 -38.91
N ASN A 123 -5.87 -23.73 -38.91
CA ASN A 123 -6.52 -24.26 -40.11
C ASN A 123 -7.45 -23.23 -40.79
N ASN A 124 -7.82 -22.15 -40.10
CA ASN A 124 -8.62 -21.06 -40.63
C ASN A 124 -7.75 -19.88 -41.12
N GLY A 125 -6.43 -20.02 -41.07
CA GLY A 125 -5.47 -19.00 -41.49
C GLY A 125 -5.28 -17.87 -40.47
N LEU A 126 -5.84 -17.97 -39.27
CA LEU A 126 -5.67 -17.00 -38.21
C LEU A 126 -4.35 -17.23 -37.48
N PHE A 127 -3.63 -16.13 -37.21
CA PHE A 127 -2.40 -16.18 -36.45
C PHE A 127 -2.69 -16.33 -34.95
N TYR A 128 -1.90 -17.16 -34.28
CA TYR A 128 -1.94 -17.32 -32.84
C TYR A 128 -0.55 -17.60 -32.26
N GLN A 129 -0.39 -17.32 -30.97
CA GLN A 129 0.80 -17.59 -30.19
C GLN A 129 0.46 -18.54 -29.04
N GLU A 130 1.21 -19.62 -28.92
CA GLU A 130 1.08 -20.52 -27.76
C GLU A 130 1.73 -19.91 -26.51
N ILE A 131 1.03 -20.03 -25.38
CA ILE A 131 1.53 -19.69 -24.06
C ILE A 131 1.64 -20.96 -23.19
N PRO A 132 2.62 -21.04 -22.29
CA PRO A 132 2.73 -22.16 -21.36
C PRO A 132 1.50 -22.32 -20.46
N ALA A 133 1.29 -23.53 -19.94
CA ALA A 133 0.25 -23.75 -18.93
C ALA A 133 0.66 -23.09 -17.59
N PRO A 134 -0.27 -22.41 -16.89
CA PRO A 134 0.01 -21.85 -15.58
C PRO A 134 0.22 -22.97 -14.55
N ARG A 135 1.11 -22.75 -13.58
CA ARG A 135 1.29 -23.64 -12.42
C ARG A 135 0.30 -23.25 -11.30
N PRO A 136 0.18 -24.03 -10.21
CA PRO A 136 -0.65 -23.63 -9.08
C PRO A 136 -0.30 -22.22 -8.61
N PHE A 137 -1.32 -21.36 -8.48
CA PHE A 137 -1.25 -19.94 -8.12
C PHE A 137 -0.72 -18.96 -9.20
N ASP A 138 -0.38 -19.43 -10.40
CA ASP A 138 -0.07 -18.56 -11.54
C ASP A 138 -1.35 -18.21 -12.32
N PHE A 139 -1.46 -16.97 -12.82
CA PHE A 139 -2.49 -16.57 -13.79
C PHE A 139 -1.94 -15.53 -14.76
N TYR A 140 -2.44 -15.54 -16.00
CA TYR A 140 -2.07 -14.57 -17.02
C TYR A 140 -3.01 -13.37 -17.00
N TYR A 141 -2.45 -12.16 -16.91
CA TYR A 141 -3.21 -10.92 -17.01
C TYR A 141 -3.14 -10.37 -18.44
N LEU A 142 -3.78 -11.07 -19.39
CA LEU A 142 -3.75 -10.76 -20.81
C LEU A 142 -5.12 -10.33 -21.33
N TYR A 143 -5.16 -9.24 -22.10
CA TYR A 143 -6.35 -8.85 -22.86
C TYR A 143 -6.34 -9.59 -24.22
N ASN A 144 -7.26 -10.55 -24.40
CA ASN A 144 -7.23 -11.49 -25.54
C ASN A 144 -8.60 -11.65 -26.24
N PRO A 145 -9.25 -10.55 -26.71
CA PRO A 145 -10.59 -10.62 -27.31
C PRO A 145 -10.63 -11.37 -28.65
N GLY A 146 -9.50 -11.53 -29.34
CA GLY A 146 -9.38 -12.21 -30.63
C GLY A 146 -8.74 -13.60 -30.58
N SER A 147 -8.58 -14.17 -29.37
CA SER A 147 -7.96 -15.50 -29.17
C SER A 147 -6.59 -15.66 -29.84
N PHE A 148 -5.81 -14.58 -29.86
CA PHE A 148 -4.45 -14.58 -30.39
C PHE A 148 -3.52 -15.41 -29.49
N TYR A 149 -3.65 -15.28 -28.16
CA TYR A 149 -2.93 -16.15 -27.22
C TYR A 149 -3.74 -17.41 -26.92
N ARG A 150 -3.12 -18.59 -27.06
CA ARG A 150 -3.77 -19.89 -26.85
C ARG A 150 -2.88 -20.78 -26.00
N GLN A 151 -3.45 -21.65 -25.17
CA GLN A 151 -2.68 -22.66 -24.43
C GLN A 151 -2.41 -23.86 -25.35
N ASN A 152 -1.22 -24.44 -25.24
CA ASN A 152 -0.88 -25.72 -25.89
C ASN A 152 -1.45 -26.90 -25.08
#